data_AF-E0SRP8-F1
#
_entry.id   AF-E0SRP8-F1
#
_cell.length_a   1.000
_cell.length_b   1.000
_cell.length_c   1.000
_cell.angle_alpha   90.00
_cell.angle_beta   90.00
_cell.angle_gamma   90.00
#
_symmetry.space_group_name_H-M   'P 1'
#
loop_
_entity.id
_entity.type
_entity.pdbx_description
1 polymer ?
#
loop_
_entity_poly.entity_id
_entity_poly.type
_entity_poly.pdbx_seq_one_letter_code
_entity_poly.pdbx_strand_id
1 'polypeptide(L)'
;MMLEEYISIQSSSEWIQKVREILDSVGIRYEAEEAIRIHIDDMVLQISETEDGGFTIVASIELSSRPSLQDIDRIVNVLGKTLRLLSITERELVYELDTSLPSYPFLYISIRYRDLDELLNDLRKIVRNI
;
A
#
# COMPACT_ATOMS: atom_id res chain seq x y z
N MET A 1 35.91 15.75 -16.87
CA MET A 1 35.14 15.67 -15.61
C MET A 1 33.98 14.74 -15.90
N MET A 2 34.08 13.54 -15.35
CA MET A 2 33.45 12.30 -15.81
C MET A 2 32.68 11.70 -14.61
N LEU A 3 31.54 11.08 -14.88
CA LEU A 3 31.12 9.80 -14.27
C LEU A 3 30.56 9.76 -12.83
N GLU A 4 29.82 10.74 -12.33
CA GLU A 4 29.10 10.56 -11.04
C GLU A 4 27.56 10.59 -11.11
N GLU A 5 26.96 11.13 -12.16
CA GLU A 5 25.48 11.14 -12.30
C GLU A 5 24.90 9.94 -13.07
N TYR A 6 25.74 8.99 -13.52
CA TYR A 6 25.28 7.89 -14.39
C TYR A 6 25.00 6.56 -13.65
N ILE A 7 25.04 6.52 -12.32
CA ILE A 7 24.94 5.26 -11.53
C ILE A 7 23.71 5.19 -10.59
N SER A 8 22.86 6.23 -10.46
CA SER A 8 21.74 6.16 -9.50
C SER A 8 20.45 5.48 -9.99
N ILE A 9 20.40 4.95 -11.23
CA ILE A 9 19.16 4.45 -11.86
C ILE A 9 19.17 2.92 -12.07
N GLN A 10 20.22 2.20 -11.66
CA GLN A 10 20.40 0.78 -12.04
C GLN A 10 20.15 -0.28 -10.94
N SER A 11 19.45 0.05 -9.87
CA SER A 11 18.95 -0.96 -8.94
C SER A 11 17.68 -0.45 -8.25
N SER A 12 16.54 -0.52 -8.94
CA SER A 12 15.28 -0.70 -8.20
C SER A 12 15.50 -1.90 -7.27
N SER A 13 15.40 -1.69 -5.96
CA SER A 13 15.64 -2.72 -4.94
C SER A 13 15.01 -4.05 -5.37
N GLU A 14 15.69 -5.19 -5.19
CA GLU A 14 15.28 -6.50 -5.73
C GLU A 14 13.81 -6.83 -5.41
N TRP A 15 13.32 -6.40 -4.24
CA TRP A 15 11.93 -6.58 -3.83
C TRP A 15 10.94 -5.80 -4.70
N ILE A 16 11.29 -4.57 -5.13
CA ILE A 16 10.46 -3.73 -6.01
C ILE A 16 10.22 -4.49 -7.31
N GLN A 17 11.27 -5.04 -7.90
CA GLN A 17 11.14 -5.81 -9.14
C GLN A 17 10.22 -7.03 -8.98
N LYS A 18 10.35 -7.78 -7.88
CA LYS A 18 9.48 -8.94 -7.59
C LYS A 18 8.01 -8.54 -7.39
N VAL A 19 7.75 -7.41 -6.73
CA VAL A 19 6.39 -6.88 -6.59
C VAL A 19 5.85 -6.40 -7.94
N ARG A 20 6.64 -5.69 -8.74
CA ARG A 20 6.27 -5.25 -10.10
C ARG A 20 5.85 -6.42 -10.98
N GLU A 21 6.62 -7.51 -10.99
CA GLU A 21 6.28 -8.71 -11.76
C GLU A 21 4.91 -9.29 -11.38
N ILE A 22 4.56 -9.28 -10.09
CA ILE A 22 3.23 -9.72 -9.63
C ILE A 22 2.14 -8.78 -10.15
N LEU A 23 2.32 -7.46 -10.03
CA LEU A 23 1.32 -6.47 -10.44
C LEU A 23 1.14 -6.43 -11.96
N ASP A 24 2.24 -6.46 -12.72
CA ASP A 24 2.24 -6.51 -14.18
C ASP A 24 1.56 -7.78 -14.69
N SER A 25 1.74 -8.93 -14.01
CA SER A 25 1.11 -10.20 -14.39
C SER A 25 -0.42 -10.18 -14.35
N VAL A 26 -1.01 -9.26 -13.59
CA VAL A 26 -2.47 -9.07 -13.48
C VAL A 26 -2.95 -7.74 -14.06
N GLY A 27 -2.06 -6.96 -14.70
CA GLY A 27 -2.41 -5.71 -15.38
C GLY A 27 -2.74 -4.53 -14.44
N ILE A 28 -2.29 -4.57 -13.19
CA ILE A 28 -2.50 -3.50 -12.21
C ILE A 28 -1.50 -2.37 -12.46
N ARG A 29 -2.01 -1.13 -12.50
CA ARG A 29 -1.16 0.07 -12.59
C ARG A 29 -0.69 0.50 -11.20
N TYR A 30 0.56 0.96 -11.13
CA TYR A 30 1.18 1.42 -9.89
C TYR A 30 2.18 2.54 -10.15
N GLU A 31 2.47 3.28 -9.09
CA GLU A 31 3.61 4.20 -9.00
C GLU A 31 4.72 3.50 -8.22
N ALA A 32 5.97 3.64 -8.64
CA ALA A 32 7.10 2.96 -8.01
C ALA A 32 8.34 3.85 -7.99
N GLU A 33 8.67 4.34 -6.80
CA GLU A 33 9.91 5.05 -6.47
C GLU A 33 10.63 4.29 -5.34
N GLU A 34 10.57 4.78 -4.10
CA GLU A 34 11.07 4.10 -2.89
C GLU A 34 10.02 3.16 -2.26
N ALA A 35 8.76 3.33 -2.65
CA ALA A 35 7.62 2.49 -2.30
C ALA A 35 6.80 2.22 -3.57
N ILE A 36 5.98 1.17 -3.53
CA ILE A 36 5.02 0.86 -4.60
C ILE A 36 3.64 1.28 -4.13
N ARG A 37 2.95 2.11 -4.92
CA ARG A 37 1.60 2.60 -4.62
C ARG A 37 0.62 2.15 -5.69
N ILE A 38 -0.48 1.57 -5.25
CA ILE A 38 -1.56 1.07 -6.10
C ILE A 38 -2.82 1.86 -5.75
N HIS A 39 -3.41 2.52 -6.74
CA HIS A 39 -4.66 3.25 -6.58
C HIS A 39 -5.83 2.31 -6.90
N ILE A 40 -6.71 2.09 -5.92
CA ILE A 40 -7.87 1.20 -6.01
C ILE A 40 -9.09 1.99 -5.56
N ASP A 41 -9.87 2.51 -6.51
CA ASP A 41 -10.95 3.46 -6.25
C ASP A 41 -10.46 4.65 -5.39
N ASP A 42 -11.05 4.86 -4.21
CA ASP A 42 -10.69 5.91 -3.24
C ASP A 42 -9.69 5.42 -2.15
N MET A 43 -9.02 4.29 -2.38
CA MET A 43 -8.00 3.72 -1.49
C MET A 43 -6.64 3.72 -2.17
N VAL A 44 -5.59 4.04 -1.41
CA VAL A 44 -4.21 3.81 -1.82
C VAL A 44 -3.64 2.63 -1.04
N LEU A 45 -3.17 1.61 -1.74
CA LEU A 45 -2.41 0.51 -1.15
C LEU A 45 -0.92 0.78 -1.40
N GLN A 46 -0.16 1.03 -0.34
CA GLN A 46 1.28 1.23 -0.39
C GLN A 46 2.00 -0.02 0.10
N ILE A 47 3.07 -0.38 -0.61
CA ILE A 47 3.99 -1.46 -0.26
C ILE A 47 5.36 -0.83 -0.06
N SER A 48 5.98 -1.04 1.09
CA SER A 48 7.26 -0.44 1.45
C SER A 48 8.12 -1.37 2.29
N GLU A 49 9.43 -1.19 2.21
CA GLU A 49 10.40 -1.78 3.14
C GLU A 49 10.44 -0.94 4.42
N THR A 50 10.61 -1.58 5.58
CA THR A 50 10.72 -0.91 6.88
C THR A 50 12.17 -0.73 7.27
N GLU A 51 12.47 0.23 8.16
CA GLU A 51 13.85 0.54 8.59
C GLU A 51 14.57 -0.65 9.26
N ASP A 52 13.81 -1.61 9.81
CA ASP A 52 14.32 -2.84 10.41
C ASP A 52 14.52 -3.99 9.40
N GLY A 53 14.37 -3.73 8.09
CA GLY A 53 14.56 -4.71 7.01
C GLY A 53 13.35 -5.63 6.76
N GLY A 54 12.20 -5.31 7.38
CA GLY A 54 10.92 -5.96 7.09
C GLY A 54 10.16 -5.26 5.96
N PHE A 55 8.88 -5.62 5.81
CA PHE A 55 8.01 -5.00 4.81
C PHE A 55 6.64 -4.68 5.37
N THR A 56 5.96 -3.73 4.73
CA THR A 56 4.60 -3.34 5.07
C THR A 56 3.71 -3.27 3.83
N ILE A 57 2.46 -3.65 4.01
CA ILE A 57 1.35 -3.21 3.18
C ILE A 57 0.52 -2.24 4.02
N VAL A 58 0.28 -1.03 3.52
CA VAL A 58 -0.52 0.00 4.18
C VAL A 58 -1.65 0.42 3.24
N ALA A 59 -2.89 0.25 3.67
CA ALA A 59 -4.04 0.85 3.02
C ALA A 59 -4.36 2.18 3.70
N SER A 60 -4.41 3.25 2.91
CA SER A 60 -4.71 4.60 3.38
C SER A 60 -6.12 4.98 2.98
N ILE A 61 -6.92 5.41 3.96
CA ILE A 61 -8.29 5.89 3.76
C ILE A 61 -8.36 7.33 4.25
N GLU A 62 -8.63 8.25 3.33
CA GLU A 62 -8.85 9.65 3.65
C GLU A 62 -10.21 9.83 4.35
N LEU A 63 -10.17 10.42 5.54
CA LEU A 63 -11.33 10.78 6.32
C LEU A 63 -11.58 12.29 6.20
N SER A 64 -12.86 12.69 6.23
CA SER A 64 -13.23 14.09 6.31
C SER A 64 -13.35 14.51 7.78
N SER A 65 -12.73 15.64 8.14
CA SER A 65 -12.88 16.27 9.45
C SER A 65 -14.30 16.78 9.72
N ARG A 66 -15.10 16.97 8.66
CA ARG A 66 -16.51 17.37 8.70
C ARG A 66 -17.29 16.62 7.63
N PRO A 67 -17.59 15.33 7.84
CA PRO A 67 -18.15 14.49 6.79
C PRO A 67 -19.60 14.87 6.46
N SER A 68 -19.90 14.98 5.18
CA SER A 68 -21.27 14.94 4.66
C SER A 68 -21.81 13.49 4.66
N LEU A 69 -23.10 13.32 4.39
CA LEU A 69 -23.68 11.96 4.20
C LEU A 69 -22.99 11.20 3.05
N GLN A 70 -22.63 11.90 1.97
CA GLN A 70 -21.92 11.28 0.84
C GLN A 70 -20.51 10.83 1.25
N ASP A 71 -19.83 11.61 2.10
CA ASP A 71 -18.51 11.23 2.62
C ASP A 71 -18.61 9.99 3.51
N ILE A 72 -19.66 9.88 4.33
CA ILE A 72 -19.90 8.72 5.19
C ILE A 72 -20.08 7.46 4.33
N ASP A 73 -20.96 7.51 3.31
CA ASP A 73 -21.21 6.37 2.44
C ASP A 73 -19.93 5.95 1.70
N ARG A 74 -19.15 6.92 1.20
CA ARG A 74 -17.84 6.69 0.58
C ARG A 74 -16.89 5.98 1.56
N ILE A 75 -16.72 6.53 2.77
CA ILE A 75 -15.81 5.99 3.79
C ILE A 75 -16.21 4.57 4.18
N VAL A 76 -17.50 4.30 4.41
CA VAL A 76 -18.00 2.97 4.77
C VAL A 76 -17.73 1.97 3.64
N ASN A 77 -17.96 2.36 2.40
CA ASN A 77 -17.71 1.50 1.25
C ASN A 77 -16.22 1.18 1.08
N VAL A 78 -15.36 2.19 1.18
CA VAL A 78 -13.90 2.02 1.07
C VAL A 78 -13.38 1.17 2.21
N LEU A 79 -13.72 1.49 3.45
CA LEU A 79 -13.31 0.72 4.63
C LEU A 79 -13.77 -0.74 4.52
N GLY A 80 -15.01 -0.98 4.09
CA GLY A 80 -15.53 -2.32 3.88
C GLY A 80 -14.76 -3.11 2.82
N LYS A 81 -14.38 -2.46 1.70
CA LYS A 81 -13.52 -3.06 0.66
C LYS A 81 -12.12 -3.33 1.19
N THR A 82 -11.50 -2.38 1.88
CA THR A 82 -10.16 -2.50 2.46
C THR A 82 -10.09 -3.68 3.42
N LEU A 83 -11.03 -3.78 4.36
CA LEU A 83 -11.06 -4.87 5.34
C LEU A 83 -11.27 -6.22 4.67
N ARG A 84 -12.15 -6.31 3.67
CA ARG A 84 -12.33 -7.54 2.89
C ARG A 84 -11.03 -7.95 2.20
N LEU A 85 -10.38 -7.01 1.51
CA LEU A 85 -9.15 -7.27 0.77
C LEU A 85 -8.01 -7.73 1.69
N LEU A 86 -7.79 -7.03 2.80
CA LEU A 86 -6.71 -7.34 3.74
C LEU A 86 -7.00 -8.60 4.57
N SER A 87 -8.27 -8.94 4.83
CA SER A 87 -8.63 -10.14 5.58
C SER A 87 -8.23 -11.46 4.89
N ILE A 88 -8.06 -11.46 3.57
CA ILE A 88 -7.63 -12.63 2.78
C ILE A 88 -6.21 -13.08 3.15
N THR A 89 -5.41 -12.18 3.73
CA THR A 89 -4.07 -12.49 4.21
C THR A 89 -4.08 -13.32 5.50
N GLU A 90 -5.20 -13.34 6.23
CA GLU A 90 -5.33 -13.95 7.56
C GLU A 90 -4.34 -13.39 8.60
N ARG A 91 -3.80 -12.19 8.36
CA ARG A 91 -2.85 -11.53 9.26
C ARG A 91 -3.54 -10.58 10.23
N GLU A 92 -2.82 -10.29 11.31
CA GLU A 92 -3.18 -9.22 12.23
C GLU A 92 -3.12 -7.86 11.52
N LEU A 93 -4.20 -7.09 11.64
CA LEU A 93 -4.31 -5.75 11.09
C LEU A 93 -3.97 -4.74 12.18
N VAL A 94 -3.06 -3.81 11.88
CA VAL A 94 -2.73 -2.68 12.74
C VAL A 94 -3.42 -1.43 12.21
N TYR A 95 -4.07 -0.69 13.10
CA TYR A 95 -4.82 0.51 12.77
C TYR A 95 -4.13 1.73 13.36
N GLU A 96 -3.92 2.75 12.54
CA GLU A 96 -3.35 4.02 12.96
C GLU A 96 -4.21 5.17 12.42
N LEU A 97 -4.57 6.09 13.30
CA LEU A 97 -5.29 7.31 12.94
C LEU A 97 -4.29 8.46 12.96
N ASP A 98 -4.01 9.02 11.79
CA ASP A 98 -3.18 10.20 11.63
C ASP A 98 -4.06 11.45 11.54
N THR A 99 -3.95 12.31 12.55
CA THR A 99 -4.64 13.59 12.63
C THR A 99 -3.69 14.78 12.50
N SER A 100 -2.47 14.56 12.01
CA SER A 100 -1.46 15.61 11.80
C SER A 100 -1.92 16.67 10.79
N LEU A 101 -2.79 16.29 9.84
CA LEU A 101 -3.48 17.18 8.91
C LEU A 101 -4.92 17.39 9.38
N PRO A 102 -5.26 18.51 10.05
CA PRO A 102 -6.54 18.68 10.74
C PRO A 102 -7.77 18.64 9.82
N SER A 103 -7.61 19.00 8.56
CA SER A 103 -8.69 18.99 7.56
C SER A 103 -8.90 17.62 6.92
N TYR A 104 -7.85 16.80 6.88
CA TYR A 104 -7.77 15.53 6.14
C TYR A 104 -7.08 14.45 6.99
N PRO A 105 -7.73 13.98 8.07
CA PRO A 105 -7.21 12.86 8.82
C PRO A 105 -7.17 11.60 7.95
N PHE A 106 -6.20 10.73 8.19
CA PHE A 106 -6.06 9.45 7.48
C PHE A 106 -6.21 8.30 8.46
N LEU A 107 -6.98 7.29 8.06
CA LEU A 107 -6.94 5.97 8.67
C LEU A 107 -5.99 5.09 7.87
N TYR A 108 -4.92 4.67 8.50
CA TYR A 108 -4.00 3.68 7.97
C TYR A 108 -4.33 2.30 8.54
N ILE A 109 -4.50 1.33 7.65
CA ILE A 109 -4.67 -0.08 8.01
C ILE A 109 -3.47 -0.82 7.43
N SER A 110 -2.65 -1.40 8.29
CA SER A 110 -1.37 -1.96 7.89
C SER A 110 -1.20 -3.41 8.30
N ILE A 111 -0.40 -4.12 7.52
CA ILE A 111 0.10 -5.46 7.80
C ILE A 111 1.62 -5.39 7.75
N ARG A 112 2.27 -6.01 8.72
CA ARG A 112 3.74 -6.12 8.79
C ARG A 112 4.19 -7.53 8.40
N TYR A 113 5.30 -7.59 7.69
CA TYR A 113 5.93 -8.80 7.20
C TYR A 113 7.39 -8.79 7.65
N ARG A 114 7.89 -9.95 8.10
CA ARG A 114 9.29 -10.08 8.54
C ARG A 114 10.24 -10.30 7.37
N ASP A 115 9.74 -10.87 6.28
CA ASP A 115 10.51 -11.17 5.09
C ASP A 115 9.67 -10.97 3.82
N LEU A 116 10.37 -10.96 2.69
CA LEU A 116 9.80 -10.67 1.38
C LEU A 116 8.90 -11.80 0.88
N ASP A 117 9.20 -13.07 1.18
CA ASP A 117 8.43 -14.19 0.64
C ASP A 117 7.02 -14.23 1.22
N GLU A 118 6.90 -13.93 2.51
CA GLU A 118 5.63 -13.71 3.19
C GLU A 118 4.80 -12.60 2.51
N LEU A 119 5.42 -11.44 2.27
CA LEU A 119 4.78 -10.32 1.56
C LEU A 119 4.30 -10.74 0.18
N LEU A 120 5.16 -11.37 -0.64
CA LEU A 120 4.85 -11.73 -2.01
C LEU A 120 3.74 -12.79 -2.08
N ASN A 121 3.67 -13.71 -1.11
CA ASN A 121 2.59 -14.70 -1.04
C ASN A 121 1.23 -14.02 -0.81
N ASP A 122 1.15 -13.11 0.16
CA ASP A 122 -0.10 -12.44 0.49
C ASP A 122 -0.48 -11.38 -0.54
N LEU A 123 0.50 -10.70 -1.13
CA LEU A 123 0.26 -9.80 -2.26
C LEU A 123 -0.41 -10.54 -3.43
N ARG A 124 0.05 -11.75 -3.78
CA ARG A 124 -0.60 -12.58 -4.82
C ARG A 124 -2.06 -12.89 -4.51
N LYS A 125 -2.42 -13.05 -3.23
CA LYS A 125 -3.82 -13.26 -2.83
C LYS A 125 -4.62 -11.96 -2.98
N ILE A 126 -4.06 -10.84 -2.52
CA ILE A 126 -4.66 -9.51 -2.61
C ILE A 126 -4.98 -9.18 -4.07
N VAL A 127 -3.99 -9.23 -4.96
CA VAL A 127 -4.15 -8.76 -6.35
C VAL A 127 -5.11 -9.60 -7.19
N ARG A 128 -5.41 -10.84 -6.77
CA ARG A 128 -6.43 -11.68 -7.41
C ARG A 128 -7.86 -11.31 -7.01
N ASN A 129 -8.02 -10.47 -6.00
CA ASN A 129 -9.31 -10.06 -5.43
C ASN A 129 -9.53 -8.54 -5.50
N ILE A 130 -8.67 -7.83 -6.26
CA ILE A 130 -8.90 -6.46 -6.72
C ILE A 130 -9.66 -6.56 -8.04
#